data_AF-A0AA43JSE6-F1
#
_entry.id   AF-A0AA43JSE6-F1
#
_cell.length_a   1.000
_cell.length_b   1.000
_cell.length_c   1.000
_cell.angle_alpha   90.00
_cell.angle_beta   90.00
_cell.angle_gamma   90.00
#
_symmetry.space_group_name_H-M   'P 1'
#
loop_
_entity.id
_entity.type
_entity.pdbx_description
1 polymer ?
#
loop_
_entity_poly.entity_id
_entity_poly.type
_entity_poly.pdbx_seq_one_letter_code
_entity_poly.pdbx_strand_id
1 'polypeptide(L)'
;MTDARDDPERTRRCRAGVSAVEALVALVLGLVLTTAGLSLLARQRTLHSTLILRSDALVTLRTVRHTLSTEGWRAGGGGGGWHVGRDSVSVRAFRGVALVCPGDLPPGRVRVWYRGDRDADPEKDSLIWWEEPGGWTTAALEWIDGGGTCPGAREDVATSVWTLSRTPGNDVRLVRLFERGSYHLQGAALRYRRGAGGRQPLTPETLSRSGSGFALAGGGIVVWEVEVPDMGAPGKGAWRGVAGKVESGG
;
A
#
# COMPACT_ATOMS: atom_id res chain seq x y z
N MET A 1 59.91 42.31 48.30
CA MET A 1 61.07 41.47 48.64
C MET A 1 60.58 40.50 49.70
N THR A 2 59.90 39.46 49.22
CA THR A 2 59.13 38.50 50.01
C THR A 2 59.65 37.14 49.64
N ASP A 3 60.21 36.49 50.65
CA ASP A 3 61.06 35.32 50.58
C ASP A 3 60.23 34.08 50.27
N ALA A 4 60.34 33.60 49.04
CA ALA A 4 59.71 32.37 48.56
C ALA A 4 60.47 31.17 49.16
N ARG A 5 59.94 30.63 50.26
CA ARG A 5 60.41 29.35 50.81
C ARG A 5 60.02 28.22 49.87
N ASP A 6 60.99 27.77 49.09
CA ASP A 6 61.00 26.46 48.43
C ASP A 6 60.76 25.38 49.49
N ASP A 7 59.65 24.65 49.35
CA ASP A 7 59.33 23.49 50.17
C ASP A 7 59.94 22.24 49.51
N PRO A 8 60.99 21.62 50.08
CA PRO A 8 61.67 20.47 49.51
C PRO A 8 60.93 19.16 49.82
N GLU A 9 59.59 19.17 49.85
CA GLU A 9 58.77 17.97 49.67
C GLU A 9 58.80 17.54 48.19
N ARG A 10 60.02 17.20 47.78
CA ARG A 10 60.40 16.13 46.85
C ARG A 10 59.27 15.13 46.77
N THR A 11 58.48 15.31 45.73
CA THR A 11 57.68 14.30 45.05
C THR A 11 58.47 13.00 44.96
N ARG A 12 58.36 12.15 45.99
CA ARG A 12 58.73 10.74 45.92
C ARG A 12 57.73 10.11 44.96
N ARG A 13 57.97 10.29 43.67
CA ARG A 13 57.37 9.46 42.62
C ARG A 13 57.92 8.06 42.83
N CYS A 14 57.30 7.32 43.75
CA CYS A 14 57.43 5.87 43.80
C CYS A 14 57.04 5.36 42.42
N ARG A 15 58.03 5.05 41.59
CA ARG A 15 57.81 4.26 40.38
C ARG A 15 57.50 2.84 40.88
N ALA A 16 56.25 2.61 41.25
CA ALA A 16 55.75 1.27 41.46
C ALA A 16 55.82 0.56 40.11
N GLY A 17 56.80 -0.34 39.96
CA GLY A 17 56.89 -1.19 38.79
C GLY A 17 55.70 -2.15 38.78
N VAL A 18 54.98 -2.21 37.67
CA VAL A 18 53.92 -3.20 37.46
C VAL A 18 54.59 -4.57 37.47
N SER A 19 54.12 -5.47 38.33
CA SER A 19 54.62 -6.84 38.35
C SER A 19 54.18 -7.58 37.07
N ALA A 20 54.98 -8.52 36.58
CA ALA A 20 54.63 -9.32 35.41
C ALA A 20 53.28 -10.05 35.58
N VAL A 21 52.93 -10.42 36.82
CA VAL A 21 51.65 -11.03 37.18
C VAL A 21 50.49 -10.05 36.99
N GLU A 22 50.62 -8.81 37.46
CA GLU A 22 49.59 -7.78 37.25
C GLU A 22 49.36 -7.48 35.76
N ALA A 23 50.43 -7.41 34.96
CA ALA A 23 50.32 -7.22 33.52
C ALA A 23 49.59 -8.38 32.84
N LEU A 24 49.88 -9.62 33.23
CA LEU A 24 49.19 -10.81 32.73
C LEU A 24 47.69 -10.79 33.11
N VAL A 25 47.37 -10.47 34.37
CA VAL A 25 45.99 -10.38 34.84
C VAL A 25 45.22 -9.30 34.08
N ALA A 26 45.82 -8.12 33.89
CA ALA A 26 45.22 -7.04 33.12
C ALA A 26 44.97 -7.43 31.65
N LEU A 27 45.91 -8.15 31.03
CA LEU A 27 45.76 -8.64 29.66
C LEU A 27 44.64 -9.67 29.54
N VAL A 28 44.56 -10.63 30.46
CA VAL A 28 43.48 -11.64 30.48
C VAL A 28 42.12 -10.98 30.70
N LEU A 29 42.02 -10.05 31.67
CA LEU A 29 40.79 -9.29 31.90
C LEU A 29 40.40 -8.44 30.69
N GLY A 30 41.36 -7.76 30.07
CA GLY A 30 41.13 -6.99 28.84
C GLY A 30 40.61 -7.86 27.70
N LEU A 31 41.15 -9.07 27.53
CA LEU A 31 40.67 -10.02 26.53
C LEU A 31 39.25 -10.51 26.84
N VAL A 32 38.95 -10.85 28.09
CA VAL A 32 37.61 -11.27 28.53
C VAL A 32 36.58 -10.16 28.30
N LEU A 33 36.90 -8.92 28.70
CA LEU A 33 36.00 -7.78 28.49
C LEU A 33 35.78 -7.49 27.00
N THR A 34 36.83 -7.56 26.19
CA THR A 34 36.74 -7.33 24.75
C THR A 34 35.89 -8.41 24.06
N THR A 35 36.13 -9.68 24.37
CA THR A 35 35.36 -10.80 23.81
C THR A 35 33.89 -10.79 24.25
N ALA A 36 33.63 -10.45 25.52
CA ALA A 36 32.27 -10.23 26.02
C ALA A 36 31.57 -9.06 25.33
N GLY A 37 32.27 -7.93 25.15
CA GLY A 37 31.76 -6.75 24.45
C GLY A 37 31.40 -7.05 22.98
N LEU A 38 32.29 -7.72 22.25
CA LEU A 38 32.05 -8.13 20.86
C LEU A 38 30.88 -9.12 20.76
N SER A 39 30.78 -10.07 21.69
CA SER A 39 29.67 -11.03 21.73
C SER A 39 28.33 -10.35 22.00
N LEU A 40 28.30 -9.36 22.89
CA LEU A 40 27.11 -8.57 23.16
C LEU A 40 26.69 -7.75 21.95
N LEU A 41 27.62 -7.08 21.28
CA LEU A 41 27.35 -6.31 20.05
C LEU A 41 26.80 -7.21 18.93
N ALA A 42 27.36 -8.41 18.74
CA ALA A 42 26.87 -9.38 17.76
C ALA A 42 25.43 -9.83 18.08
N ARG A 43 25.12 -10.08 19.36
CA ARG A 43 23.76 -10.42 19.80
C ARG A 43 22.79 -9.26 19.61
N GLN A 44 23.17 -8.04 19.96
CA GLN A 44 22.35 -6.83 19.75
C GLN A 44 22.05 -6.61 18.27
N ARG A 45 23.06 -6.73 17.40
CA ARG A 45 22.86 -6.63 15.95
C ARG A 45 21.87 -7.67 15.43
N THR A 46 21.98 -8.91 15.90
CA THR A 46 21.06 -9.99 15.54
C THR A 46 19.64 -9.67 16.00
N LEU A 47 19.46 -9.29 17.27
CA LEU A 47 18.16 -8.91 17.83
C LEU A 47 17.53 -7.72 17.10
N HIS A 48 18.30 -6.68 16.80
CA HIS A 48 17.82 -5.52 16.05
C HIS A 48 17.35 -5.94 14.65
N SER A 49 18.12 -6.78 13.95
CA SER A 49 17.73 -7.26 12.61
C SER A 49 16.42 -8.07 12.67
N THR A 50 16.25 -8.93 13.67
CA THR A 50 15.02 -9.70 13.87
C THR A 50 13.83 -8.79 14.18
N LEU A 51 14.02 -7.75 15.01
CA LEU A 51 12.97 -6.79 15.33
C LEU A 51 12.53 -5.97 14.11
N ILE A 52 13.47 -5.53 13.27
CA ILE A 52 13.17 -4.81 12.03
C ILE A 52 12.35 -5.69 11.09
N LEU A 53 12.80 -6.93 10.83
CA LEU A 53 12.08 -7.86 9.96
C LEU A 53 10.66 -8.12 10.48
N ARG A 54 10.50 -8.26 11.80
CA ARG A 54 9.19 -8.45 12.42
C ARG A 54 8.29 -7.22 12.33
N SER A 55 8.86 -6.03 12.48
CA SER A 55 8.13 -4.78 12.29
C SER A 55 7.64 -4.65 10.85
N ASP A 56 8.51 -4.90 9.87
CA ASP A 56 8.19 -4.79 8.44
C ASP A 56 7.12 -5.80 8.02
N ALA A 57 7.19 -7.02 8.55
CA ALA A 57 6.16 -8.04 8.39
C ALA A 57 4.78 -7.57 8.89
N LEU A 58 4.72 -7.01 10.10
CA LEU A 58 3.47 -6.52 10.67
C LEU A 58 2.91 -5.30 9.91
N VAL A 59 3.77 -4.40 9.47
CA VAL A 59 3.38 -3.27 8.61
C VAL A 59 2.81 -3.80 7.30
N THR A 60 3.49 -4.77 6.67
CA THR A 60 3.03 -5.41 5.43
C THR A 60 1.65 -6.03 5.59
N LEU A 61 1.43 -6.83 6.64
CA LEU A 61 0.13 -7.45 6.93
C LEU A 61 -0.97 -6.41 7.17
N ARG A 62 -0.66 -5.36 7.94
CA ARG A 62 -1.62 -4.29 8.23
C ARG A 62 -2.00 -3.53 6.96
N THR A 63 -1.02 -3.17 6.14
CA THR A 63 -1.25 -2.46 4.88
C THR A 63 -2.03 -3.34 3.90
N VAL A 64 -1.63 -4.59 3.66
CA VAL A 64 -2.36 -5.53 2.79
C VAL A 64 -3.82 -5.66 3.25
N ARG A 65 -4.03 -5.94 4.54
CA ARG A 65 -5.39 -6.07 5.10
C ARG A 65 -6.19 -4.79 4.94
N HIS A 66 -5.61 -3.65 5.31
CA HIS A 66 -6.28 -2.36 5.24
C HIS A 66 -6.64 -2.01 3.81
N THR A 67 -5.65 -1.89 2.91
CA THR A 67 -5.81 -1.55 1.50
C THR A 67 -6.83 -2.45 0.81
N LEU A 68 -6.71 -3.76 0.98
CA LEU A 68 -7.67 -4.67 0.36
C LEU A 68 -9.06 -4.47 0.98
N SER A 69 -9.19 -4.36 2.30
CA SER A 69 -10.51 -4.18 2.93
C SER A 69 -11.20 -2.84 2.59
N THR A 70 -10.44 -1.76 2.41
CA THR A 70 -10.97 -0.40 2.22
C THR A 70 -11.25 -0.07 0.76
N GLU A 71 -10.34 -0.40 -0.16
CA GLU A 71 -10.47 0.00 -1.57
C GLU A 71 -11.45 -0.89 -2.35
N GLY A 72 -11.71 -2.11 -1.88
CA GLY A 72 -12.05 -3.19 -2.82
C GLY A 72 -13.48 -3.73 -2.86
N TRP A 73 -14.28 -3.68 -1.80
CA TRP A 73 -15.36 -4.69 -1.71
C TRP A 73 -16.77 -4.17 -1.65
N ARG A 74 -16.96 -2.91 -1.24
CA ARG A 74 -18.31 -2.39 -0.98
C ARG A 74 -18.97 -1.78 -2.22
N ALA A 75 -18.20 -1.39 -3.23
CA ALA A 75 -18.72 -0.74 -4.43
C ALA A 75 -18.94 -1.68 -5.62
N GLY A 76 -18.41 -2.91 -5.55
CA GLY A 76 -18.54 -3.94 -6.59
C GLY A 76 -19.70 -4.89 -6.35
N GLY A 77 -20.91 -4.37 -6.14
CA GLY A 77 -22.13 -5.17 -6.34
C GLY A 77 -22.19 -5.65 -7.79
N GLY A 78 -22.74 -6.84 -8.02
CA GLY A 78 -22.63 -7.63 -9.25
C GLY A 78 -22.52 -6.82 -10.54
N GLY A 79 -21.35 -6.90 -11.20
CA GLY A 79 -21.13 -6.14 -12.44
C GLY A 79 -19.68 -5.99 -12.93
N GLY A 80 -18.72 -6.84 -12.55
CA GLY A 80 -17.46 -6.94 -13.30
C GLY A 80 -16.42 -5.83 -13.08
N GLY A 81 -16.34 -5.26 -11.88
CA GLY A 81 -15.32 -4.26 -11.52
C GLY A 81 -13.91 -4.82 -11.21
N TRP A 82 -13.75 -6.15 -11.16
CA TRP A 82 -12.56 -6.82 -10.64
C TRP A 82 -12.09 -7.89 -11.60
N HIS A 83 -10.77 -8.02 -11.72
CA HIS A 83 -10.14 -9.16 -12.37
C HIS A 83 -9.05 -9.69 -11.47
N VAL A 84 -9.16 -10.96 -11.07
CA VAL A 84 -8.20 -11.62 -10.18
C VAL A 84 -7.36 -12.58 -11.00
N GLY A 85 -6.09 -12.27 -11.11
CA GLY A 85 -5.04 -13.21 -11.48
C GLY A 85 -4.32 -13.74 -10.24
N ARG A 86 -3.46 -14.75 -10.43
CA ARG A 86 -2.70 -15.38 -9.34
C ARG A 86 -1.90 -14.37 -8.51
N ASP A 87 -1.19 -13.47 -9.19
CA ASP A 87 -0.28 -12.52 -8.53
C ASP A 87 -0.77 -11.07 -8.63
N SER A 88 -1.96 -10.84 -9.18
CA SER A 88 -2.48 -9.50 -9.36
C SER A 88 -3.99 -9.43 -9.23
N VAL A 89 -4.50 -8.37 -8.62
CA VAL A 89 -5.92 -8.04 -8.63
C VAL A 89 -6.12 -6.64 -9.20
N SER A 90 -6.90 -6.56 -10.28
CA SER A 90 -7.33 -5.29 -10.85
C SER A 90 -8.53 -4.77 -10.07
N VAL A 91 -8.48 -3.49 -9.72
CA VAL A 91 -9.42 -2.83 -8.82
C VAL A 91 -9.93 -1.54 -9.45
N ARG A 92 -11.13 -1.15 -9.02
CA ARG A 92 -11.75 0.13 -9.35
C ARG A 92 -11.95 0.92 -8.07
N ALA A 93 -11.09 1.91 -7.83
CA ALA A 93 -11.21 2.79 -6.67
C ALA A 93 -12.24 3.87 -6.98
N PHE A 94 -13.30 3.98 -6.18
CA PHE A 94 -14.34 4.99 -6.37
C PHE A 94 -13.78 6.42 -6.26
N ARG A 95 -14.09 7.29 -7.21
CA ARG A 95 -13.58 8.68 -7.28
C ARG A 95 -14.66 9.75 -7.23
N GLY A 96 -15.88 9.41 -7.63
CA GLY A 96 -16.97 10.37 -7.61
C GLY A 96 -18.23 9.87 -8.28
N VAL A 97 -19.24 10.73 -8.26
CA VAL A 97 -20.50 10.52 -8.96
C VAL A 97 -20.72 11.62 -9.98
N ALA A 98 -21.37 11.25 -11.07
CA ALA A 98 -21.88 12.14 -12.07
C ALA A 98 -23.36 11.80 -12.31
N LEU A 99 -24.22 12.80 -12.46
CA LEU A 99 -25.56 12.55 -13.03
C LEU A 99 -25.60 13.03 -14.47
N VAL A 100 -26.30 12.27 -15.29
CA VAL A 100 -26.41 12.56 -16.72
C VAL A 100 -27.47 13.63 -16.92
N CYS A 101 -27.07 14.71 -17.58
CA CYS A 101 -27.96 15.80 -17.93
C CYS A 101 -28.75 15.43 -19.18
N PRO A 102 -30.03 15.80 -19.27
CA PRO A 102 -30.80 15.60 -20.49
C PRO A 102 -30.21 16.42 -21.63
N GLY A 103 -30.27 15.89 -22.85
CA GLY A 103 -29.91 16.61 -24.06
C GLY A 103 -29.59 15.68 -25.23
N ASP A 104 -29.67 16.26 -26.43
CA ASP A 104 -29.34 15.56 -27.68
C ASP A 104 -27.84 15.62 -27.92
N LEU A 105 -27.14 14.54 -27.56
CA LEU A 105 -25.74 14.31 -27.91
C LEU A 105 -25.62 13.12 -28.85
N PRO A 106 -24.54 13.05 -29.65
CA PRO A 106 -24.25 11.86 -30.44
C PRO A 106 -24.17 10.59 -29.56
N PRO A 107 -24.51 9.41 -30.11
CA PRO A 107 -24.39 8.15 -29.39
C PRO A 107 -22.99 7.97 -28.77
N GLY A 108 -22.94 7.47 -27.54
CA GLY A 108 -21.69 7.27 -26.80
C GLY A 108 -21.17 8.53 -26.10
N ARG A 109 -21.84 9.67 -26.24
CA ARG A 109 -21.51 10.90 -25.50
C ARG A 109 -22.59 11.22 -24.48
N VAL A 110 -22.16 11.55 -23.26
CA VAL A 110 -23.06 11.97 -22.17
C VAL A 110 -22.60 13.30 -21.61
N ARG A 111 -23.55 14.21 -21.38
CA ARG A 111 -23.28 15.44 -20.63
C ARG A 111 -23.50 15.13 -19.16
N VAL A 112 -22.55 15.50 -18.31
CA VAL A 112 -22.64 15.25 -16.88
C VAL A 112 -22.28 16.48 -16.08
N TRP A 113 -22.93 16.61 -14.92
CA TRP A 113 -22.38 17.34 -13.78
C TRP A 113 -21.62 16.36 -12.88
N TYR A 114 -20.36 16.64 -12.59
CA TYR A 114 -19.50 15.71 -11.89
C TYR A 114 -19.08 16.27 -10.53
N ARG A 115 -19.11 15.40 -9.52
CA ARG A 115 -18.58 15.69 -8.19
C ARG A 115 -17.72 14.53 -7.71
N GLY A 116 -16.46 14.82 -7.45
CA GLY A 116 -15.50 13.90 -6.88
C GLY A 116 -14.31 14.63 -6.27
N ASP A 117 -13.37 13.85 -5.73
CA ASP A 117 -12.21 14.40 -5.00
C ASP A 117 -11.13 14.98 -5.93
N ARG A 118 -11.23 14.70 -7.23
CA ARG A 118 -10.35 15.21 -8.30
C ARG A 118 -11.08 15.22 -9.64
N ASP A 119 -10.53 15.94 -10.60
CA ASP A 119 -10.97 15.89 -12.00
C ASP A 119 -10.89 14.47 -12.59
N ALA A 120 -11.81 14.16 -13.49
CA ALA A 120 -11.83 12.90 -14.21
C ALA A 120 -10.68 12.83 -15.23
N ASP A 121 -10.12 11.64 -15.41
CA ASP A 121 -8.94 11.38 -16.24
C ASP A 121 -9.23 10.15 -17.14
N PRO A 122 -9.45 10.32 -18.46
CA PRO A 122 -9.79 9.22 -19.37
C PRO A 122 -8.74 8.10 -19.42
N GLU A 123 -7.45 8.43 -19.23
CA GLU A 123 -6.39 7.43 -19.26
C GLU A 123 -6.47 6.49 -18.06
N LYS A 124 -6.98 6.99 -16.93
CA LYS A 124 -6.97 6.26 -15.65
C LYS A 124 -8.35 5.78 -15.26
N ASP A 125 -9.40 6.46 -15.67
CA ASP A 125 -10.73 6.26 -15.12
C ASP A 125 -11.58 5.32 -15.97
N SER A 126 -12.50 4.68 -15.27
CA SER A 126 -13.54 3.82 -15.79
C SER A 126 -14.83 4.19 -15.09
N LEU A 127 -15.95 3.83 -15.68
CA LEU A 127 -17.23 4.24 -15.17
C LEU A 127 -18.20 3.08 -15.17
N ILE A 128 -19.10 3.13 -14.20
CA ILE A 128 -20.23 2.24 -14.10
C ILE A 128 -21.46 3.12 -14.08
N TRP A 129 -22.36 2.92 -15.02
CA TRP A 129 -23.62 3.65 -15.05
C TRP A 129 -24.77 2.70 -14.79
N TRP A 130 -25.86 3.30 -14.33
CA TRP A 130 -27.10 2.59 -14.07
C TRP A 130 -28.10 2.87 -15.21
N GLU A 131 -28.60 1.80 -15.82
CA GLU A 131 -29.65 1.81 -16.86
C GLU A 131 -30.95 1.22 -16.29
N GLU A 132 -32.10 1.80 -16.63
CA GLU A 132 -33.40 1.16 -16.41
C GLU A 132 -33.65 0.06 -17.46
N PRO A 133 -34.22 -1.10 -17.09
CA PRO A 133 -34.71 -1.45 -15.75
C PRO A 133 -33.66 -2.23 -14.92
N GLY A 134 -32.66 -1.53 -14.37
CA GLY A 134 -31.96 -1.95 -13.14
C GLY A 134 -30.53 -2.47 -13.29
N GLY A 135 -29.90 -2.35 -14.45
CA GLY A 135 -28.56 -2.90 -14.69
C GLY A 135 -27.43 -1.90 -14.41
N TRP A 136 -26.35 -2.36 -13.77
CA TRP A 136 -25.08 -1.65 -13.75
C TRP A 136 -24.24 -2.09 -14.94
N THR A 137 -23.95 -1.16 -15.86
CA THR A 137 -23.12 -1.42 -17.04
C THR A 137 -21.79 -0.70 -16.90
N THR A 138 -20.70 -1.38 -17.22
CA THR A 138 -19.34 -0.82 -17.17
C THR A 138 -18.88 -0.32 -18.53
N ALA A 139 -18.15 0.79 -18.57
CA ALA A 139 -17.38 1.21 -19.75
C ALA A 139 -16.11 1.97 -19.36
N ALA A 140 -15.23 2.15 -20.34
CA ALA A 140 -14.10 3.06 -20.21
C ALA A 140 -14.55 4.50 -20.50
N LEU A 141 -13.94 5.45 -19.79
CA LEU A 141 -13.99 6.86 -20.16
C LEU A 141 -12.93 7.07 -21.24
N GLU A 142 -13.32 7.42 -22.45
CA GLU A 142 -12.39 7.55 -23.58
C GLU A 142 -11.92 8.99 -23.76
N TRP A 143 -12.81 9.94 -23.50
CA TRP A 143 -12.53 11.36 -23.71
C TRP A 143 -13.40 12.26 -22.84
N ILE A 144 -12.88 13.43 -22.49
CA ILE A 144 -13.60 14.51 -21.82
C ILE A 144 -13.46 15.77 -22.65
N ASP A 145 -14.60 16.30 -23.10
CA ASP A 145 -14.71 17.65 -23.64
C ASP A 145 -15.10 18.60 -22.50
N GLY A 146 -14.34 19.69 -22.37
CA GLY A 146 -14.67 20.79 -21.47
C GLY A 146 -15.87 21.58 -22.00
N GLY A 147 -16.70 22.09 -21.08
CA GLY A 147 -17.82 22.93 -21.43
C GLY A 147 -19.11 22.15 -21.73
N GLY A 148 -20.22 22.82 -21.44
CA GLY A 148 -21.57 22.29 -21.58
C GLY A 148 -22.45 22.88 -20.50
N THR A 149 -23.64 23.35 -20.86
CA THR A 149 -24.64 23.76 -19.87
C THR A 149 -25.51 22.55 -19.53
N CYS A 150 -25.57 22.22 -18.24
CA CYS A 150 -26.54 21.27 -17.73
C CYS A 150 -27.72 22.06 -17.16
N PRO A 151 -28.95 21.88 -17.65
CA PRO A 151 -30.12 22.49 -17.04
C PRO A 151 -30.19 22.14 -15.55
N GLY A 152 -30.25 23.15 -14.69
CA GLY A 152 -30.32 22.97 -13.23
C GLY A 152 -29.00 22.67 -12.52
N ALA A 153 -27.87 22.66 -13.22
CA ALA A 153 -26.56 22.62 -12.55
C ALA A 153 -26.31 23.94 -11.81
N ARG A 154 -25.75 23.84 -10.60
CA ARG A 154 -25.28 25.02 -9.86
C ARG A 154 -23.99 25.55 -10.50
N GLU A 155 -23.77 26.86 -10.40
CA GLU A 155 -22.57 27.53 -10.96
C GLU A 155 -21.25 27.01 -10.38
N ASP A 156 -21.27 26.40 -9.20
CA ASP A 156 -20.11 25.84 -8.51
C ASP A 156 -19.78 24.38 -8.91
N VAL A 157 -20.52 23.78 -9.83
CA VAL A 157 -20.33 22.38 -10.23
C VAL A 157 -19.81 22.29 -11.66
N ALA A 158 -18.67 21.64 -11.83
CA ALA A 158 -18.08 21.41 -13.14
C ALA A 158 -19.00 20.52 -14.01
N THR A 159 -19.31 21.03 -15.20
CA THR A 159 -20.01 20.30 -16.25
C THR A 159 -19.03 19.91 -17.35
N SER A 160 -19.22 18.72 -17.90
CA SER A 160 -18.40 18.21 -19.00
C SER A 160 -19.17 17.24 -19.88
N VAL A 161 -18.67 17.01 -21.09
CA VAL A 161 -19.19 16.00 -22.00
C VAL A 161 -18.19 14.85 -22.05
N TRP A 162 -18.64 13.65 -21.69
CA TRP A 162 -17.82 12.44 -21.64
C TRP A 162 -18.13 11.56 -22.84
N THR A 163 -17.08 11.02 -23.48
CA THR A 163 -17.20 9.97 -24.50
C THR A 163 -16.89 8.63 -23.85
N LEU A 164 -17.76 7.66 -24.08
CA LEU A 164 -17.76 6.36 -23.44
C LEU A 164 -17.48 5.25 -24.46
N SER A 165 -16.74 4.22 -24.06
CA SER A 165 -16.41 3.08 -24.93
C SER A 165 -17.61 2.21 -25.32
N ARG A 166 -18.77 2.46 -24.72
CA ARG A 166 -20.04 1.82 -25.04
C ARG A 166 -21.13 2.88 -25.01
N THR A 167 -22.03 2.82 -25.98
CA THR A 167 -23.20 3.70 -26.04
C THR A 167 -24.16 3.37 -24.89
N PRO A 168 -24.43 4.32 -23.98
CA PRO A 168 -25.44 4.13 -22.95
C PRO A 168 -26.85 4.11 -23.57
N GLY A 169 -27.77 3.41 -22.92
CA GLY A 169 -29.20 3.51 -23.23
C GLY A 169 -29.77 4.90 -22.95
N ASN A 170 -31.01 5.14 -23.37
CA ASN A 170 -31.66 6.45 -23.25
C ASN A 170 -31.97 6.87 -21.80
N ASP A 171 -31.95 5.93 -20.85
CA ASP A 171 -32.39 6.12 -19.47
C ASP A 171 -31.26 6.12 -18.44
N VAL A 172 -30.04 6.46 -18.85
CA VAL A 172 -28.94 6.63 -17.88
C VAL A 172 -29.15 7.90 -17.07
N ARG A 173 -29.18 7.74 -15.74
CA ARG A 173 -29.33 8.85 -14.79
C ARG A 173 -28.09 9.07 -13.93
N LEU A 174 -27.40 7.99 -13.57
CA LEU A 174 -26.30 8.02 -12.61
C LEU A 174 -25.09 7.28 -13.17
N VAL A 175 -23.94 7.95 -13.09
CA VAL A 175 -22.62 7.41 -13.42
C VAL A 175 -21.74 7.47 -12.18
N ARG A 176 -21.10 6.36 -11.84
CA ARG A 176 -20.06 6.28 -10.83
C ARG A 176 -18.72 6.24 -11.54
N LEU A 177 -17.82 7.14 -11.17
CA LEU A 177 -16.46 7.20 -11.71
C LEU A 177 -15.51 6.44 -10.79
N PHE A 178 -14.63 5.65 -11.39
CA PHE A 178 -13.64 4.85 -10.71
C PHE A 178 -12.28 4.98 -11.36
N GLU A 179 -11.23 5.09 -10.56
CA GLU A 179 -9.86 4.97 -11.05
C GLU A 179 -9.50 3.49 -11.22
N ARG A 180 -8.94 3.16 -12.39
CA ARG A 180 -8.39 1.83 -12.68
C ARG A 180 -7.04 1.68 -11.99
N GLY A 181 -7.00 0.70 -11.10
CA GLY A 181 -5.80 0.29 -10.40
C GLY A 181 -5.56 -1.20 -10.55
N SER A 182 -4.35 -1.63 -10.22
CA SER A 182 -4.09 -3.04 -9.99
C SER A 182 -3.05 -3.22 -8.89
N TYR A 183 -3.34 -4.13 -7.97
CA TYR A 183 -2.37 -4.59 -7.00
C TYR A 183 -1.63 -5.81 -7.53
N HIS A 184 -0.34 -5.88 -7.22
CA HIS A 184 0.55 -6.96 -7.66
C HIS A 184 1.35 -7.45 -6.46
N LEU A 185 1.46 -8.76 -6.30
CA LEU A 185 2.40 -9.41 -5.39
C LEU A 185 3.67 -9.68 -6.17
N GLN A 186 4.57 -8.69 -6.23
CA GLN A 186 5.79 -8.77 -7.04
C GLN A 186 7.01 -8.32 -6.26
N GLY A 187 8.09 -9.09 -6.39
CA GLY A 187 9.38 -8.74 -5.76
C GLY A 187 9.25 -8.71 -4.24
N ALA A 188 8.55 -9.69 -3.67
CA ALA A 188 8.30 -9.78 -2.23
C ALA A 188 7.52 -8.58 -1.64
N ALA A 189 6.79 -7.80 -2.44
CA ALA A 189 5.99 -6.68 -1.93
C ALA A 189 4.61 -6.63 -2.58
N LEU A 190 3.65 -6.05 -1.85
CA LEU A 190 2.42 -5.57 -2.45
C LEU A 190 2.73 -4.25 -3.15
N ARG A 191 2.47 -4.19 -4.45
CA ARG A 191 2.71 -3.00 -5.29
C ARG A 191 1.41 -2.54 -5.91
N TYR A 192 1.19 -1.23 -5.95
CA TYR A 192 0.07 -0.63 -6.67
C TYR A 192 0.54 -0.09 -8.01
N ARG A 193 -0.22 -0.37 -9.06
CA ARG A 193 -0.08 0.26 -10.37
C ARG A 193 -1.34 1.06 -10.66
N ARG A 194 -1.15 2.37 -10.85
CA ARG A 194 -2.19 3.29 -11.29
C ARG A 194 -2.20 3.38 -12.82
N GLY A 195 -3.32 3.02 -13.45
CA GLY A 195 -3.44 3.03 -14.92
C GLY A 195 -2.28 2.30 -15.62
N ALA A 196 -1.67 2.98 -16.61
CA ALA A 196 -0.50 2.48 -17.35
C ALA A 196 0.87 2.82 -16.72
N GLY A 197 0.90 3.45 -15.53
CA GLY A 197 2.13 3.90 -14.90
C GLY A 197 3.02 2.78 -14.32
N GLY A 198 4.13 3.19 -13.71
CA GLY A 198 5.02 2.29 -12.97
C GLY A 198 4.38 1.70 -11.71
N ARG A 199 4.97 0.62 -11.19
CA ARG A 199 4.53 -0.05 -9.95
C ARG A 199 5.21 0.60 -8.75
N GLN A 200 4.42 1.17 -7.84
CA GLN A 200 4.92 1.70 -6.58
C GLN A 200 4.76 0.66 -5.46
N PRO A 201 5.82 0.35 -4.68
CA PRO A 201 5.68 -0.52 -3.53
C PRO A 201 4.80 0.15 -2.45
N LEU A 202 3.80 -0.58 -1.97
CA LEU A 202 2.97 -0.20 -0.83
C LEU A 202 3.49 -0.81 0.48
N THR A 203 4.26 -1.89 0.38
CA THR A 203 4.85 -2.59 1.52
C THR A 203 6.35 -2.77 1.32
N PRO A 204 7.11 -2.98 2.42
CA PRO A 204 8.45 -3.53 2.36
C PRO A 204 8.50 -4.85 1.55
N GLU A 205 9.69 -5.21 1.09
CA GLU A 205 9.97 -6.42 0.31
C GLU A 205 10.11 -7.67 1.20
N THR A 206 9.09 -7.96 2.02
CA THR A 206 9.10 -9.04 3.02
C THR A 206 8.21 -10.24 2.69
N LEU A 207 7.46 -10.23 1.59
CA LEU A 207 6.56 -11.33 1.22
C LEU A 207 7.30 -12.52 0.59
N SER A 208 6.93 -13.73 0.99
CA SER A 208 7.32 -14.95 0.30
C SER A 208 6.71 -14.99 -1.10
N ARG A 209 7.53 -15.26 -2.12
CA ARG A 209 7.10 -15.33 -3.52
C ARG A 209 6.27 -16.58 -3.84
N SER A 210 6.47 -17.68 -3.11
CA SER A 210 5.85 -18.97 -3.42
C SER A 210 4.53 -19.18 -2.68
N GLY A 211 4.37 -18.61 -1.48
CA GLY A 211 3.18 -18.77 -0.65
C GLY A 211 2.24 -17.57 -0.63
N SER A 212 2.56 -16.50 -1.36
CA SER A 212 1.65 -15.33 -1.47
C SER A 212 0.91 -15.36 -2.80
N GLY A 213 -0.38 -15.04 -2.78
CA GLY A 213 -1.22 -15.01 -3.97
C GLY A 213 -2.61 -14.45 -3.73
N PHE A 214 -3.32 -14.20 -4.82
CA PHE A 214 -4.76 -13.96 -4.84
C PHE A 214 -5.48 -15.16 -5.43
N ALA A 215 -6.68 -15.42 -4.94
CA ALA A 215 -7.57 -16.45 -5.44
C ALA A 215 -9.02 -15.97 -5.40
N LEU A 216 -9.86 -16.55 -6.26
CA LEU A 216 -11.31 -16.44 -6.15
C LEU A 216 -11.82 -17.67 -5.37
N ALA A 217 -12.48 -17.42 -4.26
CA ALA A 217 -13.32 -18.39 -3.58
C ALA A 217 -14.74 -18.40 -4.16
N GLY A 218 -15.54 -19.41 -3.78
CA GLY A 218 -16.93 -19.55 -4.21
C GLY A 218 -17.77 -18.30 -3.91
N GLY A 219 -18.75 -18.02 -4.78
CA GLY A 219 -19.56 -16.79 -4.68
C GLY A 219 -18.75 -15.52 -4.94
N GLY A 220 -17.68 -15.64 -5.76
CA GLY A 220 -16.86 -14.53 -6.23
C GLY A 220 -16.08 -13.79 -5.14
N ILE A 221 -15.98 -14.37 -3.95
CA ILE A 221 -15.18 -13.82 -2.85
C ILE A 221 -13.71 -13.82 -3.26
N VAL A 222 -13.00 -12.70 -3.13
CA VAL A 222 -11.55 -12.73 -3.36
C VAL A 222 -10.87 -13.06 -2.04
N VAL A 223 -9.94 -14.00 -2.11
CA VAL A 223 -9.12 -14.40 -0.98
C VAL A 223 -7.70 -14.03 -1.33
N TRP A 224 -6.98 -13.50 -0.35
CA TRP A 224 -5.55 -13.32 -0.45
C TRP A 224 -4.87 -14.17 0.60
N GLU A 225 -3.73 -14.69 0.20
CA GLU A 225 -2.79 -15.37 1.07
C GLU A 225 -1.48 -14.61 0.95
N VAL A 226 -0.88 -14.30 2.09
CA VAL A 226 0.45 -13.71 2.16
C VAL A 226 1.24 -14.51 3.17
N GLU A 227 2.34 -15.08 2.70
CA GLU A 227 3.30 -15.75 3.54
C GLU A 227 4.43 -14.76 3.83
N VAL A 228 4.77 -14.60 5.10
CA VAL A 228 5.89 -13.76 5.54
C VAL A 228 6.95 -14.67 6.15
N PRO A 229 8.25 -14.44 5.92
CA PRO A 229 9.33 -15.25 6.46
C PRO A 229 9.16 -15.51 7.95
N ASP A 230 9.53 -16.72 8.37
CA ASP A 230 9.47 -17.15 9.76
C ASP A 230 10.15 -16.11 10.66
N MET A 231 9.35 -15.51 11.56
CA MET A 231 9.78 -14.47 12.48
C MET A 231 10.36 -15.04 13.80
N GLY A 232 10.76 -16.32 13.79
CA GLY A 232 11.31 -17.02 14.96
C GLY A 232 10.24 -17.49 15.95
N ALA A 233 8.99 -17.61 15.51
CA ALA A 233 7.91 -18.21 16.29
C ALA A 233 7.61 -19.60 15.72
N PRO A 234 7.47 -20.65 16.54
CA PRO A 234 7.16 -21.99 16.05
C PRO A 234 5.78 -22.00 15.37
N GLY A 235 5.78 -22.02 14.03
CA GLY A 235 4.59 -22.06 13.18
C GLY A 235 4.82 -21.30 11.88
N LYS A 236 4.71 -21.97 10.73
CA LYS A 236 4.81 -21.34 9.40
C LYS A 236 3.80 -20.20 9.30
N GLY A 237 4.30 -18.97 9.15
CA GLY A 237 3.52 -17.73 9.19
C GLY A 237 2.76 -17.42 7.89
N ALA A 238 1.97 -18.36 7.40
CA ALA A 238 1.03 -18.10 6.31
C ALA A 238 -0.20 -17.37 6.87
N TRP A 239 -0.46 -16.16 6.38
CA TRP A 239 -1.61 -15.36 6.78
C TRP A 239 -2.62 -15.32 5.64
N ARG A 240 -3.83 -15.76 5.94
CA ARG A 240 -4.93 -15.77 4.98
C ARG A 240 -5.97 -14.73 5.38
N GLY A 241 -6.42 -13.95 4.40
CA GLY A 241 -7.48 -12.98 4.57
C GLY A 241 -8.54 -13.12 3.49
N VAL A 242 -9.76 -12.73 3.85
CA VAL A 242 -10.88 -12.65 2.92
C VAL A 242 -11.11 -11.20 2.57
N ALA A 243 -11.34 -10.95 1.29
CA ALA A 243 -11.52 -9.65 0.70
C ALA A 243 -12.86 -9.72 -0.06
N GLY A 244 -13.93 -9.35 0.65
CA GLY A 244 -15.29 -9.15 0.10
C GLY A 244 -15.97 -10.34 -0.54
N LYS A 245 -17.21 -10.14 -1.00
CA LYS A 245 -18.02 -11.08 -1.79
C LYS A 245 -18.34 -10.42 -3.12
N VAL A 246 -18.00 -11.05 -4.25
CA VAL A 246 -18.52 -10.60 -5.55
C VAL A 246 -19.86 -11.28 -5.74
N GLU A 247 -20.94 -10.52 -5.56
CA GLU A 247 -22.26 -11.03 -5.89
C GLU A 247 -22.28 -11.36 -7.38
N SER A 248 -22.48 -12.63 -7.71
CA SER A 248 -22.70 -13.07 -9.09
C SER A 248 -24.04 -12.49 -9.54
N GLY A 249 -24.01 -11.41 -10.31
CA GLY A 249 -25.17 -10.96 -11.07
C GLY A 249 -25.51 -12.02 -12.10
N GLY A 250 -26.66 -12.67 -11.92
CA GLY A 250 -27.32 -13.47 -12.95
C GLY A 250 -28.11 -12.59 -13.90
#